data_AF-A0AAV4XR54-F1
#
_entry.id   AF-A0AAV4XR54-F1
#
_cell.length_a   1.000
_cell.length_b   1.000
_cell.length_c   1.000
_cell.angle_alpha   90.00
_cell.angle_beta   90.00
_cell.angle_gamma   90.00
#
_symmetry.space_group_name_H-M   'P 1'
#
loop_
_entity.id
_entity.type
_entity.pdbx_description
1 polymer ?
#
loop_
_entity_poly.entity_id
_entity_poly.type
_entity_poly.pdbx_seq_one_letter_code
_entity_poly.pdbx_strand_id
1 'polypeptide(L)' 'MDLKGKEITPEERKIIIKLRMEAKLFREIDKIVGRTHSSIQRVINNYTSSKSIISKPRSGRPSKLTARERYMPSSPYV' A
#
# COMPACT_ATOMS: atom_id res chain seq x y z
N MET A 1 -3.37 -15.89 -15.18
CA MET A 1 -4.15 -15.54 -13.97
C MET A 1 -4.29 -14.03 -13.92
N ASP A 2 -5.51 -13.49 -13.99
CA ASP A 2 -5.76 -12.05 -13.90
C ASP A 2 -5.57 -11.53 -12.46
N LEU A 3 -4.45 -10.83 -12.24
CA LEU A 3 -4.08 -10.22 -10.96
C LEU A 3 -4.35 -8.70 -10.94
N LYS A 4 -5.03 -8.18 -11.96
CA LYS A 4 -5.33 -6.75 -12.10
C LYS A 4 -6.24 -6.29 -10.95
N GLY A 5 -5.81 -5.25 -10.23
CA GLY A 5 -6.55 -4.65 -9.12
C GLY A 5 -6.43 -5.40 -7.78
N LYS A 6 -5.82 -6.59 -7.74
CA LYS A 6 -5.60 -7.34 -6.49
C LYS A 6 -4.38 -6.80 -5.77
N GLU A 7 -4.56 -6.47 -4.49
CA GLU A 7 -3.46 -6.05 -3.64
C GLU A 7 -2.43 -7.18 -3.47
N ILE A 8 -1.16 -6.81 -3.26
CA ILE A 8 -0.10 -7.77 -2.97
C ILE A 8 -0.20 -8.12 -1.49
N THR A 9 -0.35 -9.40 -1.18
CA THR A 9 -0.48 -9.88 0.20
C THR A 9 0.81 -9.61 0.98
N PRO A 10 0.74 -9.48 2.31
CA PRO A 10 1.94 -9.31 3.13
C PRO A 10 2.94 -10.47 2.97
N GLU A 11 2.47 -11.68 2.66
CA GLU A 11 3.32 -12.85 2.40
C GLU A 11 4.09 -12.71 1.08
N GLU A 12 3.41 -12.35 -0.01
CA GLU A 12 4.04 -12.05 -1.30
C GLU A 12 5.07 -10.93 -1.16
N ARG A 13 4.75 -9.88 -0.37
CA ARG A 13 5.70 -8.79 -0.08
C ARG A 13 6.95 -9.27 0.66
N LYS A 14 6.80 -10.15 1.66
CA LYS A 14 7.95 -10.75 2.35
C LYS A 14 8.86 -11.50 1.38
N ILE A 15 8.27 -12.27 0.46
CA ILE A 15 9.01 -13.01 -0.58
C ILE A 15 9.77 -12.04 -1.48
N ILE A 16 9.10 -10.99 -2.00
CA ILE A 16 9.73 -9.97 -2.85
C ILE A 16 10.92 -9.31 -2.14
N ILE A 17 10.76 -8.92 -0.87
CA ILE A 17 11.81 -8.26 -0.10
C ILE A 17 13.00 -9.20 0.12
N LYS A 18 12.75 -10.46 0.50
CA LYS A 18 13.80 -11.48 0.68
C LYS A 18 14.59 -11.69 -0.61
N LEU A 19 13.91 -11.90 -1.74
CA LEU A 19 14.56 -12.09 -3.04
C LEU A 19 15.38 -10.85 -3.46
N ARG A 20 14.93 -9.65 -3.10
CA ARG A 20 15.70 -8.42 -3.34
C ARG A 20 16.93 -8.31 -2.44
N MET A 21 16.86 -8.76 -1.20
CA MET A 21 18.03 -8.83 -0.30
C MET A 21 19.06 -9.85 -0.81
N GLU A 22 18.61 -10.92 -1.46
CA GLU A 22 19.45 -11.89 -2.19
C GLU A 22 19.99 -11.35 -3.53
N ALA A 23 19.85 -10.05 -3.82
CA ALA A 23 20.31 -9.38 -5.03
C ALA A 23 19.74 -9.91 -6.36
N LYS A 24 18.57 -10.58 -6.34
CA LYS A 24 17.91 -11.05 -7.57
C LYS A 24 17.38 -9.89 -8.41
N LEU A 25 17.37 -10.12 -9.72
CA LEU A 25 16.87 -9.14 -10.68
C LEU A 25 15.34 -9.08 -10.63
N PHE A 26 14.77 -7.89 -10.89
CA PHE A 26 13.32 -7.70 -10.90
C PHE A 26 12.59 -8.66 -11.86
N ARG A 27 13.21 -9.01 -12.99
CA ARG A 27 12.68 -9.96 -13.97
C ARG A 27 12.56 -11.38 -13.42
N GLU A 28 13.48 -11.79 -12.55
CA GLU A 28 13.43 -13.11 -11.91
C GLU A 28 12.36 -13.13 -10.83
N ILE A 29 12.26 -12.05 -10.05
CA ILE A 29 11.21 -11.89 -9.03
C ILE A 29 9.82 -11.90 -9.67
N ASP A 30 9.65 -11.26 -10.83
CA ASP A 30 8.39 -11.29 -11.60
C ASP A 30 8.00 -12.72 -11.97
N LYS A 31 8.93 -13.53 -12.49
CA LYS A 31 8.66 -14.94 -12.82
C LYS A 31 8.29 -15.78 -11.60
N ILE A 32 8.85 -15.50 -10.43
CA ILE A 32 8.60 -16.25 -9.20
C ILE A 32 7.25 -15.85 -8.58
N VAL A 33 6.96 -14.56 -8.51
CA VAL A 33 5.79 -14.02 -7.78
C VAL A 33 4.58 -13.83 -8.70
N GLY A 34 4.79 -13.79 -10.02
CA GLY A 34 3.74 -13.55 -11.02
C GLY A 34 3.18 -12.13 -10.99
N ARG A 35 3.96 -11.15 -10.51
CA ARG A 35 3.52 -9.75 -10.33
C ARG A 35 4.34 -8.82 -11.22
N THR A 36 3.66 -7.87 -11.83
CA THR A 36 4.30 -6.92 -12.76
C THR A 36 5.51 -6.21 -12.15
N HIS A 37 6.51 -5.95 -12.99
CA HIS A 37 7.71 -5.19 -12.63
C HIS A 37 7.43 -3.92 -11.82
N SER A 38 6.45 -3.12 -12.26
CA SER A 38 6.05 -1.87 -11.59
C SER A 38 5.54 -2.10 -10.17
N SER A 39 4.80 -3.19 -9.94
CA SER A 39 4.27 -3.54 -8.62
C SER A 39 5.38 -3.99 -7.68
N ILE A 40 6.31 -4.81 -8.18
CA ILE A 40 7.50 -5.26 -7.43
C ILE A 40 8.36 -4.07 -7.03
N GLN A 41 8.66 -3.18 -7.99
CA GLN A 41 9.44 -1.96 -7.75
C GLN A 41 8.78 -1.08 -6.68
N ARG A 42 7.46 -0.90 -6.75
CA ARG A 42 6.71 -0.15 -5.74
C ARG A 42 6.82 -0.75 -4.34
N VAL A 43 6.75 -2.08 -4.21
CA VAL A 43 6.92 -2.77 -2.92
C VAL A 43 8.31 -2.51 -2.34
N ILE A 44 9.36 -2.63 -3.17
CA ILE A 44 10.75 -2.41 -2.74
C ILE A 44 10.94 -0.95 -2.32
N ASN A 45 10.50 0.03 -3.12
CA ASN A 45 10.63 1.44 -2.78
C ASN A 45 9.91 1.79 -1.47
N ASN A 46 8.69 1.27 -1.28
CA ASN A 46 7.96 1.47 -0.03
C ASN A 46 8.70 0.88 1.17
N TYR A 47 9.29 -0.30 1.02
CA TYR A 47 10.08 -0.94 2.07
C TYR A 47 11.36 -0.16 2.36
N THR A 48 12.07 0.36 1.35
CA THR A 48 13.26 1.18 1.59
C THR A 48 12.94 2.48 2.34
N SER A 49 11.80 3.10 2.08
CA SER A 49 11.41 4.36 2.74
C SER A 49 10.81 4.15 4.14
N SER A 50 9.99 3.12 4.34
CA SER A 50 9.22 2.94 5.58
C SER A 50 9.64 1.75 6.43
N LYS A 51 10.46 0.83 5.90
CA LYS A 51 10.78 -0.49 6.45
C LYS A 51 9.55 -1.35 6.83
N SER A 52 8.37 -0.99 6.34
CA SER A 52 7.12 -1.71 6.59
C SER A 52 6.86 -2.75 5.52
N ILE A 53 6.50 -3.95 5.95
CA ILE A 53 6.01 -5.03 5.08
C ILE A 53 4.54 -4.76 4.72
N ILE A 54 3.78 -4.16 5.64
CA ILE A 54 2.33 -3.95 5.50
C ILE A 54 2.08 -2.72 4.63
N SER A 55 1.06 -2.79 3.76
CA SER A 55 0.60 -1.63 2.99
C SER A 55 0.04 -0.57 3.92
N LYS A 56 0.33 0.71 3.64
CA LYS A 56 -0.27 1.81 4.40
C LYS A 56 -1.78 1.82 4.12
N PRO A 57 -2.64 1.94 5.15
CA PRO A 57 -4.06 2.08 4.92
C PRO A 57 -4.34 3.29 4.04
N ARG A 58 -5.35 3.19 3.18
CA ARG A 58 -5.80 4.33 2.37
C ARG A 58 -6.39 5.38 3.33
N SER A 59 -5.83 6.58 3.32
CA SER A 59 -6.51 7.72 3.90
C SER A 59 -7.68 8.08 2.97
N GLY A 60 -8.90 7.77 3.42
CA GLY A 60 -10.11 8.17 2.71
C GLY A 60 -10.22 9.68 2.59
N ARG A 61 -11.22 10.15 1.83
CA ARG A 61 -11.52 11.58 1.74
C ARG A 61 -11.94 12.09 3.14
N PRO A 62 -11.36 13.18 3.65
CA PRO A 62 -11.80 13.75 4.91
C PRO A 62 -13.26 14.20 4.84
N SER A 63 -13.96 14.12 5.97
CA SER A 63 -15.33 14.63 6.12
C SER A 63 -15.37 16.14 5.90
N LYS A 64 -16.46 16.64 5.30
CA LYS A 64 -16.70 18.09 5.18
C LYS A 64 -16.86 18.74 6.56
N LEU A 65 -17.58 18.06 7.45
CA LEU A 65 -17.79 18.52 8.81
C LEU A 65 -16.63 18.07 9.69
N THR A 66 -16.12 19.02 10.46
CA THR A 66 -15.21 18.76 11.57
C THR A 66 -15.93 18.02 12.70
N ALA A 67 -15.18 17.44 13.64
CA ALA A 67 -15.79 16.80 14.81
C ALA A 67 -16.68 17.78 15.59
N ARG A 68 -16.23 19.02 15.78
CA ARG A 68 -16.96 20.08 16.48
C ARG A 68 -18.31 20.38 15.83
N GLU A 69 -18.34 20.57 14.51
CA GLU A 69 -19.57 20.88 13.77
C GLU A 69 -20.58 19.72 13.79
N ARG A 70 -20.11 18.48 13.95
CA ARG A 70 -21.00 17.32 14.15
C ARG A 70 -21.65 17.29 15.53
N TYR A 71 -20.93 17.71 16.57
CA TYR A 71 -21.44 17.70 17.95
C TYR A 71 -22.23 18.95 18.33
N MET A 72 -21.94 20.08 17.69
CA MET A 72 -22.70 21.32 17.84
C MET A 72 -23.12 21.80 16.44
N PRO A 73 -24.16 21.20 15.84
CA PRO A 73 -24.77 21.80 14.67
C PRO A 73 -25.25 23.19 15.10
N SER A 74 -24.70 24.21 14.48
CA SER A 74 -25.03 25.65 14.59
C SER A 74 -26.15 25.98 15.58
N SER A 75 -25.80 26.67 16.67
CA SER A 75 -26.78 27.29 17.57
C SER A 75 -27.87 27.99 16.75
N PRO A 76 -29.17 27.76 17.01
CA PRO A 76 -30.27 28.32 16.23
C PRO A 76 -30.44 29.84 16.41
N TYR A 77 -29.53 30.50 17.13
CA TYR A 77 -29.51 31.94 17.35
C TYR A 77 -28.39 32.57 16.49
N VAL A 78 -28.69 32.77 15.21
CA VAL A 78 -28.10 33.83 14.37
C VAL A 78 -29.26 34.67 13.85
#